data_AF-A0A7C5EEX2-F1
#
_entry.id   AF-A0A7C5EEX2-F1
#
_cell.length_a   1.000
_cell.length_b   1.000
_cell.length_c   1.000
_cell.angle_alpha   90.00
_cell.angle_beta   90.00
_cell.angle_gamma   90.00
#
_symmetry.space_group_name_H-M   'P 1'
#
loop_
_entity.id
_entity.type
_entity.pdbx_description
1 polymer ?
#
loop_
_entity_poly.entity_id
_entity_poly.type
_entity_poly.pdbx_seq_one_letter_code
_entity_poly.pdbx_strand_id
1 'polypeptide(L)'
;MVEYINYKGEKLPVRISWTVIKGIESAKEMNVYEQTEVALYCALLSGYKAIGKEMKFTPEDMQFILDEAVEEFQAIFSKQMQKYIQKDTDGEKKKA
;
A
#
# COMPACT_ATOMS: atom_id res chain seq x y z
N MET A 1 8.13 -0.50 7.17
CA MET A 1 8.08 0.87 7.72
C MET A 1 6.65 1.36 7.60
N VAL A 2 6.12 2.06 8.60
CA VAL A 2 4.81 2.74 8.48
C VAL A 2 5.11 4.17 8.03
N GLU A 3 4.48 4.58 6.94
CA GLU A 3 4.43 5.96 6.45
C GLU A 3 2.99 6.47 6.59
N TYR A 4 2.73 7.73 6.26
CA TYR A 4 1.41 8.33 6.48
C TYR A 4 0.97 9.11 5.25
N ILE A 5 -0.33 9.06 4.97
CA ILE A 5 -1.01 9.94 4.01
C ILE A 5 -1.99 10.83 4.77
N ASN A 6 -2.39 11.95 4.19
CA ASN A 6 -3.33 12.88 4.80
C ASN A 6 -4.70 12.77 4.13
N TYR A 7 -5.75 12.57 4.92
CA TYR A 7 -7.12 12.52 4.44
C TYR A 7 -8.01 13.26 5.44
N LYS A 8 -8.74 14.28 4.98
CA LYS A 8 -9.61 15.12 5.85
C LYS A 8 -8.92 15.66 7.10
N GLY A 9 -7.62 15.93 7.01
CA GLY A 9 -6.80 16.41 8.14
C GLY A 9 -6.35 15.33 9.13
N GLU A 10 -6.71 14.06 8.89
CA GLU A 10 -6.22 12.91 9.65
C GLU A 10 -5.03 12.24 8.94
N LYS A 11 -4.01 11.85 9.72
CA LYS A 11 -2.88 11.07 9.21
C LYS A 11 -3.22 9.58 9.23
N LEU A 12 -3.42 9.00 8.06
CA LEU A 12 -3.72 7.59 7.92
C LEU A 12 -2.42 6.77 7.81
N PRO A 13 -2.24 5.70 8.62
CA PRO A 13 -1.04 4.89 8.59
C PRO A 13 -1.03 3.95 7.38
N VAL A 14 -0.02 4.08 6.52
CA VAL A 14 0.19 3.25 5.32
C VAL A 14 1.44 2.39 5.51
N ARG A 15 1.31 1.08 5.28
CA ARG A 15 2.45 0.16 5.31
C ARG A 15 2.43 -0.77 4.11
N ILE A 16 3.43 -0.62 3.23
CA ILE A 16 3.65 -1.54 2.12
C ILE A 16 4.29 -2.83 2.65
N SER A 17 3.49 -3.89 2.68
CA SER A 17 3.85 -5.22 3.18
C SER A 17 3.60 -6.29 2.12
N TRP A 18 4.02 -7.52 2.38
CA TRP A 18 3.73 -8.66 1.51
C TRP A 18 2.22 -8.88 1.29
N THR A 19 1.38 -8.49 2.25
CA THR A 19 -0.08 -8.54 2.10
C THR A 19 -0.57 -7.60 0.99
N VAL A 20 0.06 -6.44 0.82
CA VAL A 20 -0.27 -5.49 -0.25
C VAL A 20 0.06 -6.10 -1.62
N ILE A 21 1.24 -6.72 -1.74
CA ILE A 21 1.68 -7.38 -2.98
C ILE A 21 0.70 -8.50 -3.35
N LYS A 22 0.38 -9.39 -2.40
CA LYS A 22 -0.61 -10.46 -2.61
C LYS A 22 -2.00 -9.94 -2.97
N GLY A 23 -2.43 -8.84 -2.37
CA GLY A 23 -3.70 -8.18 -2.68
C GLY A 23 -3.75 -7.74 -4.14
N ILE A 24 -2.70 -7.06 -4.60
CA ILE A 24 -2.56 -6.62 -5.99
C ILE A 24 -2.49 -7.82 -6.94
N GLU A 25 -1.70 -8.85 -6.63
CA GLU A 25 -1.62 -10.08 -7.43
C GLU A 25 -2.99 -10.75 -7.60
N SER A 26 -3.83 -10.74 -6.54
CA SER A 26 -5.19 -11.27 -6.58
C SER A 26 -6.13 -10.40 -7.42
N ALA A 27 -5.83 -9.11 -7.53
CA ALA A 27 -6.58 -8.11 -8.29
C ALA A 27 -6.02 -7.90 -9.71
N LYS A 28 -5.07 -8.71 -10.19
CA LYS A 28 -4.37 -8.49 -11.47
C LYS A 28 -5.27 -8.40 -12.70
N GLU A 29 -6.45 -9.02 -12.67
CA GLU A 29 -7.43 -9.02 -13.76
C GLU A 29 -8.38 -7.80 -13.68
N MET A 30 -8.35 -7.06 -12.57
CA MET A 30 -9.10 -5.82 -12.38
C MET A 30 -8.44 -4.67 -13.12
N ASN A 31 -9.15 -3.56 -13.31
CA ASN A 31 -8.54 -2.38 -13.90
C ASN A 31 -7.54 -1.72 -12.93
N VAL A 32 -6.68 -0.83 -13.45
CA VAL A 32 -5.61 -0.20 -12.66
C VAL A 32 -6.15 0.62 -11.47
N TYR A 33 -7.33 1.21 -11.61
CA TYR A 33 -7.96 1.98 -10.55
C TYR A 33 -8.39 1.08 -9.40
N GLU A 34 -9.12 0.00 -9.71
CA GLU A 34 -9.52 -1.03 -8.73
C GLU A 34 -8.30 -1.69 -8.05
N GLN A 35 -7.23 -1.96 -8.81
CA GLN A 35 -5.98 -2.46 -8.24
C GLN A 35 -5.36 -1.48 -7.24
N THR A 36 -5.45 -0.17 -7.51
CA THR A 36 -4.93 0.88 -6.64
C THR A 36 -5.74 0.98 -5.34
N GLU A 37 -7.05 0.84 -5.41
CA GLU A 37 -7.94 0.76 -4.24
C GLU A 37 -7.61 -0.45 -3.36
N VAL A 38 -7.44 -1.63 -3.98
CA VAL A 38 -7.04 -2.86 -3.26
C VAL A 38 -5.67 -2.68 -2.61
N ALA A 39 -4.72 -2.06 -3.32
CA ALA A 39 -3.40 -1.77 -2.79
C ALA A 39 -3.47 -0.85 -1.56
N LEU A 40 -4.24 0.24 -1.65
CA LEU A 40 -4.43 1.18 -0.56
C LEU A 40 -5.10 0.51 0.64
N TYR A 41 -6.18 -0.25 0.42
CA TYR A 41 -6.89 -0.95 1.47
C TYR A 41 -5.97 -1.89 2.24
N CYS A 42 -5.21 -2.73 1.52
CA CYS A 42 -4.26 -3.64 2.13
C CYS A 42 -3.13 -2.90 2.87
N ALA A 43 -2.71 -1.75 2.36
CA ALA A 43 -1.65 -0.95 2.95
C ALA A 43 -2.09 -0.23 4.23
N LEU A 44 -3.32 0.29 4.25
CA LEU A 44 -3.95 0.86 5.44
C LEU A 44 -4.18 -0.22 6.49
N LEU A 45 -4.76 -1.36 6.12
CA LEU A 45 -4.96 -2.48 7.04
C LEU A 45 -3.63 -2.92 7.68
N SER A 46 -2.58 -3.02 6.87
CA SER A 46 -1.22 -3.32 7.35
C SER A 46 -0.66 -2.23 8.27
N GLY A 47 -0.94 -0.95 7.98
CA GLY A 47 -0.51 0.20 8.76
C GLY A 47 -1.19 0.27 10.12
N TYR A 48 -2.53 0.20 10.14
CA TYR A 48 -3.35 0.15 11.35
C TYR A 48 -2.94 -1.00 12.27
N LYS A 49 -2.80 -2.21 11.71
CA LYS A 49 -2.31 -3.39 12.45
C LYS A 49 -0.91 -3.17 13.03
N ALA A 50 -0.02 -2.48 12.31
CA ALA A 50 1.34 -2.23 12.76
C ALA A 50 1.41 -1.24 13.93
N ILE A 51 0.46 -0.32 14.03
CA ILE A 51 0.38 0.66 15.13
C ILE A 51 -0.59 0.22 16.26
N GLY A 52 -1.13 -1.00 16.19
CA GLY A 52 -2.04 -1.54 17.19
C GLY A 52 -3.40 -0.84 17.24
N LYS A 53 -3.88 -0.30 16.11
CA LYS A 53 -5.20 0.32 16.00
C LYS A 53 -6.08 -0.45 15.03
N GLU A 54 -7.39 -0.38 15.22
CA GLU A 54 -8.36 -0.91 14.28
C GLU A 54 -8.59 0.07 13.12
N MET A 55 -8.73 -0.48 11.91
CA MET A 55 -9.05 0.28 10.72
C MET A 55 -10.54 0.58 10.71
N LYS A 56 -10.89 1.87 10.55
CA LYS A 56 -12.29 2.33 10.51
C LYS A 56 -12.87 2.42 9.11
N PHE A 57 -12.02 2.33 8.09
CA PHE A 57 -12.39 2.47 6.69
C PHE A 57 -12.68 1.12 6.05
N THR A 58 -13.64 1.09 5.14
CA THR A 58 -14.01 -0.08 4.36
C THR A 58 -13.40 -0.02 2.95
N PRO A 59 -13.43 -1.10 2.15
CA PRO A 59 -12.96 -1.05 0.77
C PRO A 59 -13.61 0.06 -0.07
N GLU A 60 -14.88 0.38 0.18
CA GLU A 60 -15.63 1.41 -0.53
C GLU A 60 -15.15 2.84 -0.21
N ASP A 61 -14.47 3.04 0.92
CA ASP A 61 -13.90 4.35 1.28
C ASP A 61 -12.63 4.68 0.49
N MET A 62 -12.00 3.68 -0.16
CA MET A 62 -10.69 3.84 -0.77
C MET A 62 -10.69 4.83 -1.92
N GLN A 63 -11.76 4.86 -2.72
CA GLN A 63 -11.98 5.84 -3.77
C GLN A 63 -11.82 7.27 -3.22
N PHE A 64 -12.55 7.60 -2.15
CA PHE A 64 -12.54 8.94 -1.57
C PHE A 64 -11.19 9.30 -0.96
N ILE A 65 -10.51 8.33 -0.36
CA ILE A 65 -9.16 8.55 0.19
C ILE A 65 -8.17 8.78 -0.95
N LEU A 66 -8.26 8.04 -2.05
CA LEU A 66 -7.39 8.24 -3.22
C LEU A 66 -7.64 9.60 -3.88
N ASP A 67 -8.88 10.06 -3.98
CA ASP A 67 -9.18 11.37 -4.57
C ASP A 67 -8.44 12.52 -3.85
N GLU A 68 -8.19 12.40 -2.53
CA GLU A 68 -7.43 13.39 -1.76
C GLU A 68 -5.92 13.07 -1.63
N ALA A 69 -5.56 11.78 -1.59
CA ALA A 69 -4.24 11.34 -1.14
C ALA A 69 -3.49 10.43 -2.13
N VAL A 70 -3.94 10.32 -3.37
CA VAL A 70 -3.33 9.44 -4.39
C VAL A 70 -1.85 9.74 -4.61
N GLU A 71 -1.44 11.01 -4.65
CA GLU A 71 -0.05 11.39 -4.87
C GLU A 71 0.86 10.94 -3.71
N GLU A 72 0.42 11.16 -2.47
CA GLU A 72 1.15 10.72 -1.28
C GLU A 72 1.25 9.19 -1.24
N PHE A 73 0.16 8.50 -1.55
CA PHE A 73 0.12 7.05 -1.60
C PHE A 73 1.06 6.50 -2.69
N GLN A 74 1.03 7.06 -3.91
CA GLN A 74 1.90 6.64 -5.01
C GLN A 74 3.38 6.87 -4.69
N ALA A 75 3.71 7.97 -4.01
CA ALA A 75 5.08 8.25 -3.57
C ALA A 75 5.58 7.20 -2.57
N ILE A 76 4.76 6.86 -1.57
CA ILE A 76 5.06 5.80 -0.59
C ILE A 76 5.18 4.45 -1.29
N PHE A 77 4.21 4.11 -2.14
CA PHE A 77 4.13 2.84 -2.83
C PHE A 77 5.36 2.61 -3.72
N SER A 78 5.67 3.57 -4.59
CA SER A 78 6.80 3.48 -5.53
C SER A 78 8.14 3.35 -4.80
N LYS A 79 8.35 4.16 -3.76
CA LYS A 79 9.56 4.13 -2.92
C LYS A 79 9.77 2.78 -2.23
N GLN A 80 8.70 2.12 -1.80
CA GLN A 80 8.81 0.82 -1.13
C GLN A 80 8.92 -0.33 -2.14
N MET A 81 8.21 -0.28 -3.26
CA MET A 81 8.29 -1.30 -4.31
C MET A 81 9.69 -1.39 -4.93
N GLN A 82 10.35 -0.26 -5.17
CA GLN A 82 11.75 -0.26 -5.63
C GLN A 82 12.68 -1.03 -4.69
N LYS A 83 12.46 -0.95 -3.37
CA LYS A 83 13.25 -1.70 -2.39
C LYS A 83 13.00 -3.21 -2.44
N TYR A 84 11.80 -3.64 -2.82
CA TYR A 84 11.51 -5.06 -3.01
C TYR A 84 12.18 -5.59 -4.28
N ILE A 85 12.03 -4.89 -5.40
CA ILE A 85 12.67 -5.24 -6.68
C ILE A 85 14.19 -5.31 -6.53
N GLN A 86 14.79 -4.35 -5.82
CA GLN A 86 16.24 -4.34 -5.60
C GLN A 86 16.71 -5.49 -4.70
N LYS A 87 15.92 -5.90 -3.70
CA LYS A 87 16.24 -7.03 -2.82
C LYS A 87 16.19 -8.38 -3.53
N ASP A 88 15.24 -8.58 -4.44
CA ASP A 88 15.22 -9.82 -5.25
C ASP A 88 16.44 -9.87 -6.19
N THR A 89 16.82 -8.73 -6.77
CA THR A 89 18.00 -8.63 -7.66
C THR A 89 19.32 -8.89 -6.91
N ASP A 90 19.47 -8.38 -5.68
CA ASP A 90 20.66 -8.64 -4.84
C ASP A 90 20.67 -10.06 -4.24
N GLY A 91 19.50 -10.67 -4.06
CA GLY A 91 19.34 -12.05 -3.58
C GLY A 91 19.80 -13.10 -4.62
N GLU A 92 19.56 -12.84 -5.91
CA GLU A 92 20.07 -13.69 -6.99
C GLU A 92 21.59 -13.59 -7.15
N LYS A 93 22.16 -12.38 -7.02
CA LYS A 93 23.63 -12.19 -7.13
C LYS A 93 24.46 -12.83 -6.02
N LYS A 94 23.86 -13.17 -4.87
CA LYS A 94 24.55 -13.87 -3.77
C LYS A 94 24.46 -15.40 -3.86
N LYS A 95 23.75 -15.93 -4.86
CA LYS A 95 23.63 -17.38 -5.11
C LYS A 95 24.35 -17.84 -6.38
N ALA A 96 25.04 -16.94 -7.08
CA ALA A 96 25.84 -17.22 -8.27
C ALA A 96 27.34 -17.18 -7.94
#